data_AF-A0A5E6UY41-F1
#
_entry.id   AF-A0A5E6UY41-F1
#
_cell.length_a   1.000
_cell.length_b   1.000
_cell.length_c   1.000
_cell.angle_alpha   90.00
_cell.angle_beta   90.00
_cell.angle_gamma   90.00
#
_symmetry.space_group_name_H-M   'P 1'
#
loop_
_entity.id
_entity.type
_entity.pdbx_description
1 polymer ?
#
loop_
_entity_poly.entity_id
_entity_poly.type
_entity_poly.pdbx_seq_one_letter_code
_entity_poly.pdbx_strand_id
1 'polypeptide(L)'
;MEEVLVAKAVSWKTELTSMMSSATSETDKQALAAFQSALMPYLDTPDSLRTLLGKIQMASTLETLTARAEFSSLAEFQSTLPDTVKVIAA
;
A
#
# COMPACT_ATOMS: atom_id res chain seq x y z
N MET A 1 22.48 -3.03 9.91
CA MET A 1 21.25 -2.25 9.59
C MET A 1 20.60 -2.74 8.30
N GLU A 2 21.39 -3.00 7.25
CA GLU A 2 20.89 -3.57 5.98
C GLU A 2 20.31 -4.98 6.14
N GLU A 3 20.97 -5.87 6.89
CA GLU A 3 20.47 -7.23 7.19
C GLU A 3 19.08 -7.24 7.85
N VAL A 4 18.81 -6.26 8.73
CA VAL A 4 17.51 -6.13 9.40
C VAL A 4 16.42 -5.72 8.39
N LEU A 5 16.78 -4.87 7.43
CA LEU A 5 15.84 -4.38 6.42
C LEU A 5 15.50 -5.49 5.41
N VAL A 6 16.50 -6.29 5.02
CA VAL A 6 16.33 -7.48 4.18
C VAL A 6 15.45 -8.51 4.88
N ALA A 7 15.72 -8.81 6.17
CA ALA A 7 14.91 -9.74 6.95
C ALA A 7 13.45 -9.26 7.06
N LYS A 8 13.22 -7.95 7.26
CA LYS A 8 11.88 -7.35 7.26
C LYS A 8 11.19 -7.45 5.90
N ALA A 9 11.90 -7.18 4.81
CA ALA A 9 11.35 -7.30 3.46
C ALA A 9 10.88 -8.73 3.15
N VAL A 10 11.66 -9.73 3.57
CA VAL A 10 11.28 -11.16 3.45
C VAL A 10 10.04 -11.47 4.28
N SER A 11 9.99 -11.04 5.55
CA SER A 11 8.82 -11.24 6.42
C SER A 11 7.55 -10.66 5.79
N TRP A 12 7.62 -9.43 5.29
CA TRP A 12 6.46 -8.75 4.69
C TRP A 12 6.00 -9.40 3.39
N LYS A 13 6.93 -9.93 2.56
CA LYS A 13 6.57 -10.74 1.39
C LYS A 13 5.80 -12.01 1.78
N THR A 14 6.25 -12.69 2.83
CA THR A 14 5.59 -13.90 3.33
C THR A 14 4.20 -13.58 3.88
N GLU A 15 4.07 -12.53 4.68
CA GLU A 15 2.79 -12.07 5.23
C GLU A 15 1.80 -11.71 4.11
N LEU A 16 2.23 -10.92 3.13
CA LEU A 16 1.40 -10.52 1.99
C LEU A 16 0.90 -11.72 1.18
N THR A 17 1.77 -12.70 0.95
CA THR A 17 1.42 -13.96 0.26
C THR A 17 0.44 -14.79 1.07
N SER A 18 0.61 -14.83 2.39
CA SER A 18 -0.33 -15.48 3.31
C SER A 18 -1.71 -14.80 3.28
N MET A 19 -1.75 -13.46 3.26
CA MET A 19 -3.00 -12.69 3.17
C MET A 19 -3.74 -12.99 1.87
N MET A 20 -3.03 -12.95 0.73
CA MET A 20 -3.56 -13.33 -0.59
C MET A 20 -4.17 -14.74 -0.59
N SER A 21 -3.48 -15.70 0.05
CA SER A 21 -3.94 -17.09 0.14
C SER A 21 -5.18 -17.25 1.04
N SER A 22 -5.34 -16.37 2.03
CA SER A 22 -6.46 -16.36 2.96
C SER A 22 -7.69 -15.57 2.49
N ALA A 23 -7.56 -14.79 1.41
CA ALA A 23 -8.65 -13.95 0.91
C ALA A 23 -9.76 -14.79 0.27
N THR A 24 -10.98 -14.66 0.79
CA THR A 24 -12.14 -15.46 0.38
C THR A 24 -13.01 -14.76 -0.65
N SER A 25 -13.12 -13.43 -0.59
CA SER A 25 -13.88 -12.64 -1.56
C SER A 25 -13.03 -12.23 -2.77
N GLU A 26 -13.67 -12.11 -3.93
CA GLU A 26 -12.99 -11.68 -5.16
C GLU A 26 -12.48 -10.23 -5.05
N THR A 27 -13.25 -9.38 -4.39
CA THR A 27 -12.88 -7.99 -4.10
C THR A 27 -11.62 -7.91 -3.24
N ASP A 28 -11.51 -8.75 -2.19
CA ASP A 28 -10.34 -8.76 -1.32
C ASP A 28 -9.10 -9.25 -2.06
N LYS A 29 -9.25 -10.28 -2.91
CA LYS A 29 -8.16 -10.80 -3.75
C LYS A 29 -7.65 -9.72 -4.70
N GLN A 30 -8.55 -9.00 -5.35
CA GLN A 30 -8.22 -7.89 -6.25
C GLN A 30 -7.49 -6.78 -5.51
N ALA A 31 -8.02 -6.33 -4.36
CA ALA A 31 -7.37 -5.30 -3.55
C ALA A 31 -5.97 -5.72 -3.07
N LEU A 32 -5.81 -6.98 -2.63
CA LEU A 32 -4.52 -7.52 -2.20
C LEU A 32 -3.55 -7.67 -3.37
N ALA A 33 -4.01 -8.04 -4.56
CA ALA A 33 -3.19 -8.11 -5.77
C ALA A 33 -2.68 -6.72 -6.18
N ALA A 34 -3.55 -5.70 -6.14
CA ALA A 34 -3.16 -4.31 -6.38
C ALA A 34 -2.12 -3.83 -5.36
N PHE A 35 -2.36 -4.12 -4.07
CA PHE A 35 -1.44 -3.79 -2.99
C PHE A 35 -0.09 -4.50 -3.16
N GLN A 36 -0.11 -5.77 -3.54
CA GLN A 36 1.09 -6.54 -3.84
C GLN A 36 1.89 -5.92 -4.98
N SER A 37 1.23 -5.60 -6.10
CA SER A 37 1.86 -4.96 -7.25
C SER A 37 2.54 -3.64 -6.87
N ALA A 38 1.88 -2.85 -6.02
CA ALA A 38 2.42 -1.58 -5.55
C ALA A 38 3.62 -1.73 -4.61
N LEU A 39 3.61 -2.75 -3.74
CA LEU A 39 4.59 -2.88 -2.67
C LEU A 39 5.83 -3.71 -3.08
N MET A 40 5.66 -4.71 -3.95
CA MET A 40 6.72 -5.66 -4.31
C MET A 40 8.03 -5.01 -4.80
N PRO A 41 8.01 -3.95 -5.66
CA PRO A 41 9.24 -3.31 -6.12
C PRO A 41 10.12 -2.78 -4.98
N TYR A 42 9.50 -2.38 -3.87
CA TYR A 42 10.22 -1.93 -2.67
C TYR A 42 10.73 -3.12 -1.87
N LEU A 43 9.96 -4.20 -1.73
CA LEU A 43 10.38 -5.39 -0.99
C LEU A 43 11.47 -6.20 -1.72
N ASP A 44 11.61 -6.04 -3.03
CA ASP A 44 12.70 -6.63 -3.83
C ASP A 44 14.02 -5.86 -3.70
N THR A 45 13.96 -4.57 -3.33
CA THR A 45 15.13 -3.68 -3.33
C THR A 45 15.29 -2.97 -1.98
N PRO A 46 16.27 -3.35 -1.14
CA PRO A 46 16.44 -2.78 0.20
C PRO A 46 16.55 -1.25 0.24
N ASP A 47 17.23 -0.64 -0.74
CA ASP A 47 17.38 0.82 -0.79
C ASP A 47 16.07 1.55 -1.11
N SER A 48 15.26 0.96 -1.99
CA SER A 48 13.92 1.47 -2.30
C SER A 48 13.02 1.38 -1.07
N LEU A 49 13.08 0.27 -0.33
CA LEU A 49 12.33 0.11 0.92
C LEU A 49 12.74 1.13 1.97
N ARG A 50 14.06 1.34 2.15
CA ARG A 50 14.57 2.36 3.09
C ARG A 50 14.07 3.75 2.71
N THR A 51 14.12 4.08 1.42
CA THR A 51 13.63 5.36 0.90
C THR A 51 12.13 5.54 1.15
N LEU A 52 11.33 4.50 0.91
CA LEU A 52 9.90 4.51 1.16
C LEU A 52 9.60 4.75 2.65
N LEU A 53 10.25 4.01 3.54
CA LEU A 53 10.06 4.15 4.99
C LEU A 53 10.48 5.55 5.49
N GLY A 54 11.58 6.09 4.97
CA GLY A 54 11.98 7.46 5.26
C GLY A 54 10.94 8.49 4.80
N LYS A 55 10.39 8.32 3.59
CA LYS A 55 9.31 9.19 3.08
C LYS A 55 8.04 9.10 3.93
N ILE A 56 7.67 7.90 4.40
CA ILE A 56 6.51 7.70 5.29
C ILE A 56 6.75 8.40 6.63
N GLN A 57 7.94 8.28 7.21
CA GLN A 57 8.27 8.95 8.49
C GLN A 57 8.23 10.48 8.38
N MET A 58 8.57 11.02 7.21
CA MET A 58 8.56 12.46 6.94
C MET A 58 7.21 12.98 6.42
N ALA A 59 6.28 12.08 6.08
CA ALA A 59 4.99 12.47 5.54
C ALA A 59 4.13 13.09 6.64
N SER A 60 3.53 14.25 6.33
CA SER A 60 2.44 14.80 7.13
C SER A 60 1.30 13.79 7.19
N THR A 61 0.69 13.62 8.36
CA THR A 61 -0.58 12.89 8.48
C THR A 61 -1.57 13.46 7.48
N LEU A 62 -2.28 12.60 6.74
CA LEU A 62 -3.39 13.00 5.87
C LEU A 62 -4.59 13.40 6.73
N GLU A 63 -4.46 14.48 7.51
CA GLU A 63 -5.51 15.02 8.37
C GLU A 63 -6.71 15.52 7.55
N THR A 64 -6.52 15.71 6.25
CA THR A 64 -7.51 16.18 5.27
C THR A 64 -8.25 15.07 4.52
N LEU A 65 -7.98 13.79 4.80
CA LEU A 65 -8.94 12.72 4.47
C LEU A 65 -10.13 12.83 5.45
N THR A 66 -10.85 13.94 5.32
CA THR A 66 -12.13 14.17 5.97
C THR A 66 -12.99 12.95 5.68
N ALA A 67 -13.38 12.22 6.72
CA ALA A 67 -14.21 11.03 6.60
C ALA A 67 -15.61 11.42 6.07
N ARG A 68 -15.73 11.67 4.76
CA ARG A 68 -17.01 11.49 4.08
C ARG A 68 -17.22 9.99 4.04
N ALA A 69 -18.15 9.52 4.86
CA ALA A 69 -18.34 8.10 5.12
C ALA A 69 -18.83 7.30 3.90
N GLU A 70 -19.33 7.96 2.86
CA GLU A 70 -19.87 7.29 1.68
C GLU A 70 -19.58 8.12 0.42
N PHE A 71 -19.09 7.44 -0.62
CA PHE A 71 -18.92 7.98 -1.97
C PHE A 71 -19.85 7.21 -2.91
N SER A 72 -20.50 7.94 -3.81
CA SER A 72 -21.47 7.38 -4.76
C SER A 72 -20.79 6.65 -5.93
N SER A 73 -19.49 6.90 -6.15
CA SER A 73 -18.70 6.30 -7.22
C SER A 73 -17.19 6.40 -6.95
N LEU A 74 -16.41 5.56 -7.65
CA LEU A 74 -14.94 5.62 -7.60
C LEU A 74 -14.39 6.96 -8.12
N ALA A 75 -15.05 7.57 -9.11
CA ALA A 75 -14.66 8.87 -9.66
C ALA A 75 -14.85 10.00 -8.64
N GLU A 76 -15.93 9.94 -7.84
CA GLU A 76 -16.16 10.86 -6.73
C GLU A 76 -15.09 10.69 -5.65
N PHE A 77 -14.76 9.45 -5.28
CA PHE A 77 -13.66 9.19 -4.36
C PHE A 77 -12.35 9.79 -4.87
N GLN A 78 -11.98 9.52 -6.12
CA GLN A 78 -10.76 10.03 -6.75
C GLN A 78 -10.67 11.56 -6.75
N SER A 79 -11.78 12.28 -6.96
CA SER A 79 -11.79 13.75 -6.98
C SER A 79 -11.62 14.39 -5.60
N THR A 80 -11.84 13.62 -4.51
CA THR A 80 -11.63 14.09 -3.14
C THR A 80 -10.21 13.81 -2.62
N LEU A 81 -9.44 13.00 -3.34
CA LEU A 81 -8.07 12.69 -2.96
C LEU A 81 -7.13 13.87 -3.31
N PRO A 82 -6.15 14.18 -2.45
CA PRO A 82 -5.11 15.13 -2.79
C PRO A 82 -4.35 14.70 -4.06
N ASP A 83 -3.84 15.66 -4.83
CA ASP A 83 -3.04 15.41 -6.05
C ASP A 83 -1.81 14.50 -5.80
N THR A 84 -1.37 14.42 -4.55
CA THR A 84 -0.27 13.55 -4.10
C THR A 84 -0.66 12.07 -3.98
N VAL A 85 -1.95 11.73 -4.04
CA VAL A 85 -2.47 10.37 -3.92
C VAL A 85 -2.91 9.86 -5.29
N LYS A 86 -2.38 8.71 -5.69
CA LYS A 86 -2.79 8.00 -6.91
C LYS A 86 -3.59 6.76 -6.53
N VAL A 87 -4.77 6.60 -7.14
CA VAL A 87 -5.54 5.37 -7.01
C VAL A 87 -4.92 4.31 -7.90
N ILE A 88 -4.60 3.17 -7.29
CA ILE A 88 -4.07 2.00 -7.98
C ILE A 88 -5.24 1.05 -8.13
N ALA A 89 -5.70 0.84 -9.36
CA ALA A 89 -6.77 -0.13 -9.64
C ALA A 89 -6.20 -1.56 -9.53
N ALA A 90 -7.07 -2.48 -9.11
CA ALA A 90 -6.83 -3.91 -9.18
C ALA A 90 -7.02 -4.45 -10.60
#